data_AF-Q4JVM0-F1
#
_entry.id   AF-Q4JVM0-F1
#
_cell.length_a   1.000
_cell.length_b   1.000
_cell.length_c   1.000
_cell.angle_alpha   90.00
_cell.angle_beta   90.00
_cell.angle_gamma   90.00
#
_symmetry.space_group_name_H-M   'P 1'
#
loop_
_entity.id
_entity.type
_entity.pdbx_description
1 polymer ?
#
loop_
_entity_poly.entity_id
_entity_poly.type
_entity_poly.pdbx_seq_one_letter_code
_entity_poly.pdbx_strand_id
1 'polypeptide(L)'
;MVEVFKYGRSSVVIDDPLDGLVRGEQSGTFDQRCTLPAGSAALNAALSNNGRMPVAGNTAGFSVVQTVVLIIGVVLLGLGGFLAFRGSAQPLVIGLVIGAIGLLMAGVALYSAFKRRGRLRILGKAWGNGWLRFAPARVGGVWVTRVSTHNDNGERMNTERRYYYKAMVQAYPADGTEPFTFRTGEFNAPANWEGRPYNLHMADGPMDVLEPEFTNGWTICRYIAGRPETATISTDLSAKQVKAALEVSQIR
;
A
#
# COMPACT_ATOMS: atom_id res chain seq x y z
N MET A 1 18.71 -1.19 18.68
CA MET A 1 18.52 -1.46 17.25
C MET A 1 17.05 -1.23 16.99
N VAL A 2 16.70 -0.18 16.27
CA VAL A 2 15.30 0.19 16.02
C VAL A 2 14.54 -0.98 15.39
N GLU A 3 13.46 -1.39 16.03
CA GLU A 3 12.53 -2.35 15.46
C GLU A 3 11.76 -1.69 14.31
N VAL A 4 11.79 -2.31 13.13
CA VAL A 4 11.17 -1.74 11.94
C VAL A 4 9.85 -2.44 11.66
N PHE A 5 8.75 -1.70 11.67
CA PHE A 5 7.42 -2.21 11.40
C PHE A 5 7.29 -2.75 9.97
N LYS A 6 6.82 -3.99 9.81
CA LYS A 6 6.89 -4.75 8.54
C LYS A 6 5.58 -4.79 7.74
N TYR A 7 4.44 -4.55 8.37
CA TYR A 7 3.12 -4.83 7.78
C TYR A 7 2.51 -3.67 6.98
N GLY A 8 3.06 -2.45 7.10
CA GLY A 8 2.60 -1.28 6.37
C GLY A 8 3.19 -1.14 4.96
N ARG A 9 3.79 -2.18 4.37
CA ARG A 9 4.77 -1.99 3.27
C ARG A 9 4.30 -2.35 1.87
N SER A 10 3.14 -2.96 1.68
CA SER A 10 2.78 -3.46 0.35
C SER A 10 1.28 -3.37 0.13
N SER A 11 0.87 -2.34 -0.59
CA SER A 11 -0.46 -2.31 -1.19
C SER A 11 -0.30 -2.25 -2.70
N VAL A 12 -0.91 -3.21 -3.41
CA VAL A 12 -1.04 -3.21 -4.88
C VAL A 12 -1.70 -1.90 -5.37
N VAL A 13 -2.47 -1.28 -4.49
CA VAL A 13 -3.13 0.01 -4.66
C VAL A 13 -2.36 1.09 -3.91
N ILE A 14 -2.09 2.23 -4.55
CA ILE A 14 -1.54 3.40 -3.85
C ILE A 14 -2.59 3.88 -2.86
N ASP A 15 -2.26 3.79 -1.58
CA ASP A 15 -3.13 4.27 -0.50
C ASP A 15 -3.26 5.79 -0.60
N ASP A 16 -4.50 6.27 -0.53
CA ASP A 16 -4.85 7.67 -0.69
C ASP A 16 -5.90 8.07 0.35
N PRO A 17 -5.49 8.20 1.64
CA PRO A 17 -6.40 8.55 2.71
C PRO A 17 -7.13 9.86 2.39
N LEU A 18 -8.45 9.84 2.60
CA LEU A 18 -9.36 10.94 2.31
C LEU A 18 -9.31 11.41 0.84
N ASP A 19 -8.84 10.58 -0.09
CA ASP A 19 -8.66 10.97 -1.50
C ASP A 19 -7.78 12.23 -1.65
N GLY A 20 -6.80 12.41 -0.76
CA GLY A 20 -5.95 13.60 -0.71
C GLY A 20 -5.24 13.88 -2.03
N LEU A 21 -4.74 12.84 -2.72
CA LEU A 21 -4.12 12.96 -4.03
C LEU A 21 -5.15 13.35 -5.09
N VAL A 22 -6.31 12.70 -5.12
CA VAL A 22 -7.37 13.00 -6.10
C VAL A 22 -7.87 14.44 -5.93
N ARG A 23 -8.15 14.88 -4.70
CA ARG A 23 -8.57 16.26 -4.42
C ARG A 23 -7.48 17.27 -4.76
N GLY A 24 -6.23 16.95 -4.46
CA GLY A 24 -5.08 17.80 -4.80
C GLY A 24 -4.93 18.00 -6.32
N GLU A 25 -5.14 16.95 -7.11
CA GLU A 25 -5.14 17.05 -8.58
C GLU A 25 -6.36 17.84 -9.09
N GLN A 26 -7.57 17.54 -8.60
CA GLN A 26 -8.80 18.21 -9.03
C GLN A 26 -8.80 19.72 -8.74
N SER A 27 -8.16 20.13 -7.65
CA SER A 27 -8.01 21.54 -7.28
C SER A 27 -6.84 22.24 -7.99
N GLY A 28 -6.04 21.53 -8.78
CA GLY A 28 -4.83 22.07 -9.40
C GLY A 28 -3.71 22.41 -8.41
N THR A 29 -3.81 21.94 -7.16
CA THR A 29 -2.82 22.23 -6.09
C THR A 29 -1.43 21.74 -6.52
N PHE A 30 -1.37 20.55 -7.11
CA PHE A 30 -0.11 19.93 -7.51
C PHE A 30 0.48 20.49 -8.81
N ASP A 31 -0.16 21.47 -9.45
CA ASP A 31 0.32 22.10 -10.69
C ASP A 31 1.34 23.20 -10.37
N GLN A 32 1.31 23.70 -9.14
CA GLN A 32 2.19 24.73 -8.63
C GLN A 32 3.24 24.12 -7.69
N ARG A 33 4.39 24.79 -7.55
CA ARG A 33 5.38 24.41 -6.53
C ARG A 33 4.82 24.62 -5.13
N CYS A 34 5.12 23.70 -4.22
CA CYS A 34 4.72 23.80 -2.83
C CYS A 34 5.38 25.03 -2.18
N THR A 35 4.56 25.86 -1.55
CA THR A 35 4.98 27.08 -0.85
C THR A 35 5.29 26.84 0.64
N LEU A 36 4.96 25.66 1.15
CA LEU A 36 5.20 25.29 2.55
C LEU A 36 6.67 24.88 2.76
N PRO A 37 7.21 25.02 4.00
CA PRO A 37 8.56 24.62 4.33
C PRO A 37 8.91 23.22 3.81
N ALA A 38 10.10 23.09 3.23
CA ALA A 38 10.58 21.84 2.68
C ALA A 38 10.76 20.80 3.80
N GLY A 39 10.47 19.53 3.50
CA GLY A 39 10.83 18.43 4.39
C GLY A 39 12.35 18.18 4.39
N SER A 40 12.80 17.21 5.18
CA SER A 40 14.24 16.91 5.27
C SER A 40 14.82 16.38 3.95
N ALA A 41 15.75 17.15 3.39
CA ALA A 41 16.53 16.75 2.22
C ALA A 41 17.38 15.50 2.52
N ALA A 42 17.92 15.39 3.72
CA ALA A 42 18.72 14.25 4.15
C ALA A 42 17.88 12.96 4.22
N LEU A 43 16.64 13.05 4.71
CA LEU A 43 15.70 11.93 4.73
C LEU A 43 15.37 11.45 3.30
N ASN A 44 15.04 12.39 2.41
CA ASN A 44 14.74 12.08 1.02
C ASN A 44 15.94 11.44 0.30
N ALA A 45 17.15 11.95 0.55
CA ALA A 45 18.39 11.39 0.02
C ALA A 45 18.65 9.97 0.55
N ALA A 46 18.44 9.73 1.85
CA ALA A 46 18.60 8.40 2.45
C ALA A 46 17.66 7.37 1.81
N LEU A 47 16.40 7.76 1.56
CA LEU A 47 15.40 6.92 0.91
C LEU A 47 15.75 6.63 -0.56
N SER A 48 16.18 7.65 -1.32
CA SER A 48 16.52 7.49 -2.74
C SER A 48 17.83 6.74 -2.98
N ASN A 49 18.82 6.90 -2.09
CA ASN A 49 20.12 6.24 -2.22
C ASN A 49 20.05 4.74 -1.88
N ASN A 50 19.04 4.32 -1.11
CA ASN A 50 18.87 2.93 -0.67
C ASN A 50 17.79 2.17 -1.44
N GLY A 51 17.13 2.79 -2.41
CA GLY A 51 16.18 2.13 -3.28
C GLY A 51 15.39 3.11 -4.14
N ARG A 52 14.57 2.57 -5.03
CA ARG A 52 13.66 3.37 -5.85
C ARG A 52 12.62 4.03 -4.96
N MET A 53 12.42 5.33 -5.16
CA MET A 53 11.36 6.04 -4.45
C MET A 53 9.99 5.56 -4.94
N PRO A 54 9.01 5.36 -4.04
CA PRO A 54 7.67 4.85 -4.38
C PRO A 54 6.84 5.85 -5.21
N VAL A 55 7.33 7.09 -5.31
CA VAL A 55 6.81 8.17 -6.17
C VAL A 55 7.42 8.17 -7.57
N ALA A 56 8.56 7.49 -7.77
CA ALA A 56 9.20 7.30 -9.06
C ALA A 56 8.50 6.13 -9.76
N GLY A 57 7.28 6.38 -10.24
CA GLY A 57 6.36 5.37 -10.74
C GLY A 57 7.00 4.35 -11.68
N ASN A 58 6.55 3.09 -11.58
CA ASN A 58 6.93 2.07 -12.55
C ASN A 58 6.52 2.56 -13.95
N THR A 59 7.46 2.63 -14.90
CA THR A 59 7.23 3.20 -16.24
C THR A 59 6.13 2.47 -17.01
N ALA A 60 5.90 1.20 -16.67
CA ALA A 60 4.85 0.38 -17.27
C ALA A 60 3.46 0.50 -16.59
N GLY A 61 3.35 1.07 -15.38
CA GLY A 61 2.08 1.13 -14.63
C GLY A 61 1.57 -0.21 -14.06
N PHE A 62 2.10 -1.35 -14.52
CA PHE A 62 1.78 -2.69 -14.02
C PHE A 62 2.56 -3.02 -12.74
N SER A 63 1.91 -3.69 -11.77
CA SER A 63 2.57 -4.47 -10.71
C SER A 63 3.00 -5.82 -11.27
N VAL A 64 3.94 -6.50 -10.60
CA VAL A 64 4.36 -7.87 -10.97
C VAL A 64 3.15 -8.80 -11.11
N VAL A 65 2.22 -8.73 -10.15
CA VAL A 65 0.97 -9.50 -10.18
C VAL A 65 0.11 -9.14 -11.39
N GLN A 66 -0.08 -7.86 -11.69
CA GLN A 66 -0.86 -7.44 -12.86
C GLN A 66 -0.23 -7.89 -14.18
N THR A 67 1.11 -7.85 -14.28
CA THR A 67 1.84 -8.36 -15.45
C THR A 67 1.61 -9.86 -15.62
N VAL A 68 1.71 -10.65 -14.54
CA VAL A 68 1.46 -12.10 -14.59
C VAL A 68 0.01 -12.40 -15.01
N VAL A 69 -0.97 -11.71 -14.42
CA VAL A 69 -2.40 -11.88 -14.77
C VAL A 69 -2.65 -11.51 -16.24
N LEU A 70 -2.03 -10.45 -16.74
CA LEU A 70 -2.15 -10.04 -18.14
C LEU A 70 -1.58 -11.11 -19.09
N ILE A 71 -0.38 -11.63 -18.80
CA ILE A 71 0.25 -12.69 -19.60
C ILE A 71 -0.63 -13.94 -19.64
N ILE A 72 -1.12 -14.40 -18.50
CA ILE A 72 -2.01 -15.56 -18.42
C ILE A 72 -3.31 -15.30 -19.21
N GLY A 73 -3.91 -14.12 -19.06
CA GLY A 73 -5.11 -13.74 -19.80
C GLY A 73 -4.93 -13.75 -21.31
N VAL A 74 -3.79 -13.24 -21.81
CA VAL A 74 -3.45 -13.24 -23.24
C VAL A 74 -3.21 -14.67 -23.75
N VAL A 75 -2.54 -15.52 -22.98
CA VAL A 75 -2.35 -16.94 -23.35
C VAL A 75 -3.67 -17.68 -23.45
N LEU A 76 -4.58 -17.49 -22.48
CA LEU A 76 -5.91 -18.09 -22.51
C LEU A 76 -6.75 -17.57 -23.67
N LEU A 77 -6.68 -16.27 -23.99
CA LEU A 77 -7.32 -15.71 -25.17
C LEU A 77 -6.82 -16.34 -26.47
N GLY A 78 -5.51 -16.50 -26.62
CA GLY A 78 -4.90 -17.14 -27.79
C GLY A 78 -5.32 -18.61 -27.92
N LEU A 79 -5.30 -19.35 -26.82
CA LEU A 79 -5.72 -20.75 -26.78
C LEU A 79 -7.22 -20.91 -27.08
N GLY A 80 -8.06 -20.06 -26.47
CA GLY A 80 -9.51 -20.04 -26.69
C GLY A 80 -9.86 -19.72 -28.15
N GLY A 81 -9.20 -18.70 -28.73
CA GLY A 81 -9.35 -18.35 -30.14
C GLY A 81 -8.90 -19.47 -31.08
N PHE A 82 -7.77 -20.12 -30.78
CA PHE A 82 -7.28 -21.26 -31.57
C PHE A 82 -8.25 -22.45 -31.54
N LEU A 83 -8.78 -22.80 -30.37
CA LEU A 83 -9.76 -23.88 -30.20
C LEU A 83 -11.09 -23.56 -30.89
N ALA A 84 -11.55 -22.31 -30.80
CA ALA A 84 -12.75 -21.84 -31.48
C ALA A 84 -12.59 -21.86 -33.01
N PHE A 85 -11.40 -21.57 -33.53
CA PHE A 85 -11.12 -21.56 -34.97
C PHE A 85 -10.95 -22.97 -35.56
N ARG A 86 -10.40 -23.93 -34.80
CA ARG A 86 -10.18 -25.31 -35.28
C ARG A 86 -11.35 -26.27 -35.04
N GLY A 87 -12.35 -25.86 -34.26
CA GLY A 87 -13.27 -26.79 -33.61
C GLY A 87 -14.57 -27.10 -34.36
N SER A 88 -15.02 -28.36 -34.25
CA SER A 88 -16.45 -28.71 -34.30
C SER A 88 -17.21 -28.17 -33.06
N ALA A 89 -18.51 -28.46 -32.91
CA ALA A 89 -19.36 -27.85 -31.89
C ALA A 89 -18.81 -27.89 -30.43
N GLN A 90 -18.15 -28.97 -30.01
CA GLN A 90 -17.60 -29.11 -28.64
C GLN A 90 -16.34 -28.25 -28.38
N PRO A 91 -15.26 -28.34 -29.17
CA PRO A 91 -14.08 -27.47 -29.01
C PRO A 91 -14.38 -25.99 -29.23
N LEU A 92 -15.43 -25.64 -29.98
CA LEU A 92 -15.91 -24.27 -30.10
C LEU A 92 -16.41 -23.73 -28.75
N VAL A 93 -17.26 -24.47 -28.05
CA VAL A 93 -17.79 -24.05 -26.74
C VAL A 93 -16.67 -23.92 -25.70
N ILE A 94 -15.74 -24.88 -25.68
CA ILE A 94 -14.57 -24.84 -24.78
C ILE A 94 -13.70 -23.63 -25.10
N GLY A 95 -13.44 -23.36 -26.38
CA GLY A 95 -12.66 -22.21 -26.83
C GLY A 95 -13.30 -20.88 -26.44
N LEU A 96 -14.62 -20.74 -26.56
CA LEU A 96 -15.36 -19.55 -26.14
C LEU A 96 -15.27 -19.31 -24.63
N VAL A 97 -15.43 -20.35 -23.81
CA VAL A 97 -15.34 -20.23 -22.34
C VAL A 97 -13.93 -19.82 -21.91
N ILE A 98 -12.91 -20.49 -22.44
CA ILE A 98 -11.50 -20.18 -22.14
C ILE A 98 -11.16 -18.76 -22.63
N GLY A 99 -11.60 -18.39 -23.83
CA GLY A 99 -11.42 -17.05 -24.38
C GLY A 99 -12.08 -15.96 -23.53
N ALA A 100 -13.30 -16.20 -23.04
CA ALA A 100 -14.01 -15.26 -22.16
C ALA A 100 -13.29 -15.06 -20.82
N ILE A 101 -12.77 -16.15 -20.22
CA ILE A 101 -11.95 -16.06 -19.00
C ILE A 101 -10.68 -15.25 -19.26
N GLY A 102 -9.97 -15.54 -20.36
CA GLY A 102 -8.78 -14.79 -20.75
C GLY A 102 -9.05 -13.31 -20.96
N LEU A 103 -10.17 -12.97 -21.62
CA LEU A 103 -10.61 -11.59 -21.85
C LEU A 103 -10.87 -10.86 -20.53
N LEU A 104 -11.56 -11.51 -19.60
CA LEU A 104 -11.88 -10.93 -18.29
C LEU A 104 -10.60 -10.68 -17.49
N MET A 105 -9.67 -11.63 -17.46
CA MET A 105 -8.38 -11.47 -16.78
C MET A 105 -7.56 -10.33 -17.37
N ALA A 106 -7.41 -10.28 -18.70
CA ALA A 106 -6.67 -9.22 -19.38
C ALA A 106 -7.34 -7.84 -19.18
N GLY A 107 -8.67 -7.78 -19.29
CA GLY A 107 -9.45 -6.57 -19.07
C GLY A 107 -9.28 -6.00 -17.65
N VAL A 108 -9.38 -6.85 -16.63
CA VAL A 108 -9.17 -6.44 -15.22
C VAL A 108 -7.73 -5.97 -15.00
N ALA A 109 -6.74 -6.67 -15.53
CA ALA A 109 -5.33 -6.28 -15.41
C ALA A 109 -5.06 -4.92 -16.06
N LEU A 110 -5.58 -4.68 -17.26
CA LEU A 110 -5.48 -3.40 -17.97
C LEU A 110 -6.17 -2.27 -17.21
N TYR A 111 -7.43 -2.46 -16.81
CA TYR A 111 -8.17 -1.46 -16.04
C TYR A 111 -7.44 -1.06 -14.74
N SER A 112 -6.96 -2.06 -14.01
CA SER A 112 -6.21 -1.86 -12.77
C SER A 112 -4.89 -1.11 -13.02
N ALA A 113 -4.17 -1.44 -14.09
CA ALA A 113 -2.93 -0.76 -14.48
C ALA A 113 -3.18 0.69 -14.90
N PHE A 114 -4.25 0.98 -15.65
CA PHE A 114 -4.62 2.35 -16.01
C PHE A 114 -4.94 3.20 -14.77
N LYS A 115 -5.73 2.67 -13.84
CA LYS A 115 -6.05 3.36 -12.58
C LYS A 115 -4.79 3.62 -11.76
N ARG A 116 -3.89 2.64 -11.66
CA ARG A 116 -2.61 2.77 -10.96
C ARG A 116 -1.71 3.81 -11.64
N ARG A 117 -1.62 3.81 -12.97
CA ARG A 117 -0.84 4.77 -13.75
C ARG A 117 -1.32 6.21 -13.54
N GLY A 118 -2.63 6.43 -13.50
CA GLY A 118 -3.22 7.73 -13.15
C GLY A 118 -2.76 8.21 -11.77
N ARG A 119 -2.90 7.37 -10.75
CA ARG A 119 -2.44 7.70 -9.38
C ARG A 119 -0.94 7.93 -9.30
N LEU A 120 -0.13 7.14 -10.00
CA LEU A 120 1.34 7.34 -10.07
C LEU A 120 1.71 8.66 -10.72
N ARG A 121 0.97 9.10 -11.75
CA ARG A 121 1.19 10.40 -12.39
C ARG A 121 0.92 11.54 -11.41
N ILE A 122 -0.20 11.49 -10.68
CA ILE A 122 -0.55 12.48 -9.65
C ILE A 122 0.52 12.50 -8.56
N LEU A 123 0.95 11.31 -8.11
CA LEU A 123 1.97 11.15 -7.09
C LEU A 123 3.33 11.71 -7.53
N GLY A 124 3.73 11.45 -8.78
CA GLY A 124 4.94 12.00 -9.38
C GLY A 124 4.90 13.52 -9.56
N LYS A 125 3.74 14.07 -9.92
CA LYS A 125 3.49 15.51 -10.02
C LYS A 125 3.59 16.17 -8.65
N ALA A 126 2.89 15.63 -7.65
CA ALA A 126 2.94 16.09 -6.26
C ALA A 126 4.36 16.00 -5.68
N TRP A 127 5.11 14.94 -5.98
CA TRP A 127 6.52 14.82 -5.59
C TRP A 127 7.41 15.86 -6.28
N GLY A 128 7.32 15.97 -7.61
CA GLY A 128 8.16 16.88 -8.40
C GLY A 128 7.97 18.35 -8.04
N ASN A 129 6.75 18.70 -7.62
CA ASN A 129 6.42 20.04 -7.12
C ASN A 129 6.58 20.20 -5.60
N GLY A 130 7.11 19.19 -4.89
CA GLY A 130 7.48 19.28 -3.48
C GLY A 130 6.32 19.22 -2.50
N TRP A 131 5.14 18.76 -2.90
CA TRP A 131 3.96 18.62 -2.03
C TRP A 131 3.99 17.38 -1.15
N LEU A 132 4.69 16.33 -1.56
CA LEU A 132 4.80 15.12 -0.77
C LEU A 132 5.92 15.24 0.27
N ARG A 133 5.62 14.79 1.48
CA ARG A 133 6.53 14.77 2.62
C ARG A 133 6.68 13.34 3.12
N PHE A 134 7.88 13.04 3.62
CA PHE A 134 8.19 11.81 4.33
C PHE A 134 8.61 12.16 5.75
N ALA A 135 8.18 11.35 6.71
CA ALA A 135 8.52 11.54 8.10
C ALA A 135 8.67 10.18 8.80
N PRO A 136 9.60 10.06 9.77
CA PRO A 136 9.59 8.95 10.69
C PRO A 136 8.26 8.83 11.43
N ALA A 137 7.84 7.60 11.64
CA ALA A 137 6.54 7.29 12.17
C ALA A 137 6.64 6.12 13.14
N ARG A 138 6.23 6.34 14.39
CA ARG A 138 6.12 5.30 15.42
C ARG A 138 4.77 4.63 15.28
N VAL A 139 4.77 3.31 15.08
CA VAL A 139 3.55 2.52 15.01
C VAL A 139 3.25 2.01 16.40
N GLY A 140 2.07 2.38 16.89
CA GLY A 140 1.58 1.97 18.20
C GLY A 140 0.80 0.66 18.15
N GLY A 141 -0.02 0.43 19.16
CA GLY A 141 -0.79 -0.80 19.32
C GLY A 141 -1.77 -1.04 18.17
N VAL A 142 -2.02 -2.30 17.83
CA VAL A 142 -2.94 -2.68 16.75
C VAL A 142 -4.28 -3.13 17.31
N TRP A 143 -5.36 -2.93 16.55
CA TRP A 143 -6.69 -3.48 16.88
C TRP A 143 -7.32 -4.12 15.65
N VAL A 144 -8.14 -5.15 15.87
CA VAL A 144 -8.89 -5.83 14.81
C VAL A 144 -9.97 -4.89 14.28
N THR A 145 -10.05 -4.73 12.97
CA THR A 145 -11.12 -3.97 12.32
C THR A 145 -12.06 -4.84 11.53
N ARG A 146 -11.55 -5.92 10.93
CA ARG A 146 -12.33 -6.80 10.09
C ARG A 146 -11.80 -8.22 10.19
N VAL A 147 -12.73 -9.17 10.18
CA VAL A 147 -12.44 -10.59 10.05
C VAL A 147 -13.06 -11.06 8.74
N SER A 148 -12.24 -11.71 7.91
CA SER A 148 -12.71 -12.40 6.71
C SER A 148 -12.65 -13.88 6.96
N THR A 149 -13.78 -14.54 6.77
CA THR A 149 -13.90 -15.99 6.92
C THR A 149 -14.05 -16.61 5.54
N HIS A 150 -13.28 -17.66 5.26
CA HIS A 150 -13.42 -18.45 4.04
C HIS A 150 -13.72 -19.91 4.41
N ASN A 151 -14.56 -20.57 3.62
CA ASN A 151 -15.04 -21.94 3.89
C ASN A 151 -15.67 -22.08 5.28
N ASP A 152 -16.63 -21.20 5.60
CA ASP A 152 -17.38 -21.27 6.84
C ASP A 152 -18.45 -22.37 6.76
N ASN A 153 -18.01 -23.61 6.90
CA ASN A 153 -18.87 -24.80 6.86
C ASN A 153 -19.23 -25.28 8.29
N GLY A 154 -18.99 -24.47 9.32
CA GLY A 154 -19.17 -24.82 10.73
C GLY A 154 -18.04 -25.66 11.35
N GLU A 155 -17.11 -26.16 10.55
CA GLU A 155 -15.95 -26.92 11.01
C GLU A 155 -14.72 -26.02 11.22
N ARG A 156 -14.32 -25.82 12.48
CA ARG A 156 -13.18 -24.99 12.88
C ARG A 156 -11.86 -25.34 12.15
N MET A 157 -11.66 -26.58 11.76
CA MET A 157 -10.44 -27.03 11.07
C MET A 157 -10.40 -26.67 9.57
N ASN A 158 -11.55 -26.46 8.94
CA ASN A 158 -11.65 -26.17 7.51
C ASN A 158 -11.93 -24.68 7.21
N THR A 159 -12.13 -23.88 8.25
CA THR A 159 -12.43 -22.46 8.15
C THR A 159 -11.16 -21.61 8.25
N GLU A 160 -10.82 -20.90 7.18
CA GLU A 160 -9.72 -19.93 7.19
C GLU A 160 -10.22 -18.58 7.71
N ARG A 161 -9.65 -18.08 8.81
CA ARG A 161 -9.91 -16.73 9.34
C ARG A 161 -8.73 -15.81 9.04
N ARG A 162 -9.00 -14.73 8.29
CA ARG A 162 -8.03 -13.65 8.06
C ARG A 162 -8.44 -12.42 8.85
N TYR A 163 -7.58 -12.02 9.76
CA TYR A 163 -7.75 -10.82 10.56
C TYR A 163 -7.10 -9.62 9.87
N TYR A 164 -7.81 -8.50 9.89
CA TYR A 164 -7.33 -7.21 9.40
C TYR A 164 -7.26 -6.26 10.57
N TYR A 165 -6.17 -5.50 10.61
CA TYR A 165 -5.81 -4.63 11.70
C TYR A 165 -5.65 -3.20 11.22
N LYS A 166 -5.84 -2.26 12.16
CA LYS A 166 -5.35 -0.89 12.06
C LYS A 166 -4.46 -0.60 13.26
N ALA A 167 -3.60 0.41 13.11
CA ALA A 167 -2.77 0.93 14.17
C ALA A 167 -2.92 2.46 14.26
N MET A 168 -2.65 3.03 15.44
CA MET A 168 -2.37 4.46 15.55
C MET A 168 -0.90 4.67 15.29
N VAL A 169 -0.61 5.73 14.57
CA VAL A 169 0.74 6.08 14.17
C VAL A 169 0.99 7.52 14.56
N GLN A 170 2.14 7.75 15.19
CA GLN A 170 2.63 9.08 15.50
C GLN A 170 3.75 9.42 14.51
N ALA A 171 3.50 10.41 13.65
CA ALA A 171 4.48 10.94 12.72
C ALA A 171 5.31 12.05 13.38
N TYR A 172 6.58 12.12 13.02
CA TYR A 172 7.53 13.14 13.46
C TYR A 172 8.05 13.90 12.25
N PRO A 173 7.35 14.96 11.82
CA PRO A 173 7.72 15.74 10.66
C PRO A 173 9.13 16.33 10.80
N ALA A 174 9.88 16.32 9.70
CA ALA A 174 11.22 16.89 9.66
C ALA A 174 11.23 18.35 9.15
N ASP A 175 10.06 18.94 8.93
CA ASP A 175 9.83 20.33 8.52
C ASP A 175 9.63 21.29 9.70
N GLY A 176 9.82 20.81 10.94
CA GLY A 176 9.66 21.57 12.17
C GLY A 176 8.21 21.68 12.67
N THR A 177 7.25 21.05 11.99
CA THR A 177 5.88 20.96 12.49
C THR A 177 5.75 19.98 13.65
N GLU A 178 4.73 20.19 14.50
CA GLU A 178 4.51 19.32 15.66
C GLU A 178 4.21 17.88 15.23
N PRO A 179 4.65 16.88 16.02
CA PRO A 179 4.26 15.50 15.79
C PRO A 179 2.74 15.35 15.77
N PHE A 180 2.22 14.63 14.78
CA PHE A 180 0.78 14.41 14.64
C PHE A 180 0.46 12.92 14.62
N THR A 181 -0.79 12.59 14.92
CA THR A 181 -1.25 11.20 14.95
C THR A 181 -2.25 10.93 13.84
N PHE A 182 -2.21 9.72 13.30
CA PHE A 182 -3.16 9.27 12.28
C PHE A 182 -3.39 7.76 12.39
N ARG A 183 -4.45 7.27 11.74
CA ARG A 183 -4.78 5.84 11.67
C ARG A 183 -4.24 5.25 10.39
N THR A 184 -3.66 4.05 10.46
CA THR A 184 -3.23 3.34 9.25
C THR A 184 -4.43 2.93 8.40
N GLY A 185 -4.16 2.67 7.11
CA GLY A 185 -5.00 1.77 6.32
C GLY A 185 -5.07 0.37 6.95
N GLU A 186 -6.06 -0.43 6.54
CA GLU A 186 -6.15 -1.82 6.97
C GLU A 186 -4.96 -2.62 6.43
N PHE A 187 -4.34 -3.42 7.29
CA PHE A 187 -3.32 -4.39 6.90
C PHE A 187 -3.63 -5.76 7.50
N ASN A 188 -3.14 -6.81 6.86
CA ASN A 188 -3.25 -8.17 7.37
C ASN A 188 -1.94 -8.55 8.10
N ALA A 189 -2.08 -9.25 9.22
CA ALA A 189 -0.97 -9.83 9.95
C ALA A 189 -1.33 -11.26 10.40
N PRO A 190 -0.35 -12.18 10.47
CA PRO A 190 -0.55 -13.51 11.03
C PRO A 190 -1.01 -13.44 12.48
N ALA A 191 -2.06 -14.19 12.80
CA ALA A 191 -2.69 -14.18 14.11
C ALA A 191 -3.16 -15.58 14.52
N ASN A 192 -3.40 -15.76 15.81
CA ASN A 192 -4.07 -16.95 16.33
C ASN A 192 -5.57 -16.94 16.01
N TRP A 193 -6.27 -18.01 16.41
CA TRP A 193 -7.70 -18.17 16.15
C TRP A 193 -8.57 -17.11 16.83
N GLU A 194 -8.07 -16.49 17.89
CA GLU A 194 -8.74 -15.42 18.64
C GLU A 194 -8.45 -14.04 18.05
N GLY A 195 -7.65 -13.95 16.98
CA GLY A 195 -7.28 -12.68 16.34
C GLY A 195 -6.16 -11.93 17.05
N ARG A 196 -5.44 -12.57 17.98
CA ARG A 196 -4.22 -12.01 18.58
C ARG A 196 -3.04 -12.22 17.62
N PRO A 197 -2.38 -11.14 17.15
CA PRO A 197 -1.25 -11.24 16.24
C PRO A 197 -0.03 -11.86 16.94
N TYR A 198 0.77 -12.65 16.20
CA TYR A 198 1.91 -13.37 16.79
C TYR A 198 3.11 -12.48 17.12
N ASN A 199 3.28 -11.38 16.39
CA ASN A 199 4.47 -10.53 16.48
C ASN A 199 4.11 -9.05 16.47
N LEU A 200 2.91 -8.73 16.96
CA LEU A 200 2.47 -7.36 17.16
C LEU A 200 1.84 -7.23 18.55
N HIS A 201 2.05 -6.08 19.16
CA HIS A 201 1.35 -5.65 20.36
C HIS A 201 -0.04 -5.16 19.97
N MET A 202 -1.06 -5.87 20.47
CA MET A 202 -2.46 -5.48 20.36
C MET A 202 -2.78 -4.49 21.46
N ALA A 203 -3.45 -3.38 21.13
CA ALA A 203 -4.01 -2.48 22.12
C ALA A 203 -5.32 -3.06 22.64
N ASP A 204 -5.42 -3.28 23.95
CA ASP A 204 -6.64 -3.79 24.59
C ASP A 204 -7.67 -2.66 24.78
N GLY A 205 -7.20 -1.41 24.90
CA GLY A 205 -8.01 -0.20 24.97
C GLY A 205 -7.54 0.94 24.03
N PRO A 206 -8.38 1.98 23.83
CA PRO A 206 -8.05 3.13 22.97
C PRO A 206 -6.96 4.05 23.54
N MET A 207 -6.61 3.91 24.83
CA MET A 207 -5.54 4.68 25.47
C MET A 207 -4.16 4.05 25.25
N ASP A 208 -4.12 2.72 25.22
CA ASP A 208 -2.92 1.89 25.09
C ASP A 208 -2.22 2.06 23.73
N VAL A 209 -2.92 2.61 22.75
CA VAL A 209 -2.50 2.58 21.35
C VAL A 209 -1.22 3.40 21.09
N LEU A 210 -0.86 4.37 21.93
CA LEU A 210 0.39 5.15 21.79
C LEU A 210 1.35 4.97 22.97
N GLU A 211 1.00 4.10 23.91
CA GLU A 211 1.85 3.76 25.04
C GLU A 211 3.14 3.07 24.55
N PRO A 212 4.30 3.39 25.15
CA PRO A 212 5.58 2.78 24.77
C PRO A 212 5.56 1.25 24.76
N GLU A 213 4.80 0.63 25.66
CA GLU A 213 4.68 -0.82 25.85
C GLU A 213 4.00 -1.52 24.67
N PHE A 214 3.16 -0.79 23.93
CA PHE A 214 2.43 -1.29 22.77
C PHE A 214 3.05 -0.84 21.45
N THR A 215 4.29 -0.36 21.48
CA THR A 215 4.99 0.04 20.26
C THR A 215 5.30 -1.17 19.38
N ASN A 216 4.91 -1.11 18.11
CA ASN A 216 5.18 -2.12 17.09
C ASN A 216 6.38 -1.76 16.21
N GLY A 217 7.19 -0.81 16.68
CA GLY A 217 8.37 -0.29 16.00
C GLY A 217 8.11 0.93 15.13
N TRP A 218 9.06 1.20 14.25
CA TRP A 218 9.14 2.42 13.46
C TRP A 218 9.02 2.15 11.95
N THR A 219 8.48 3.12 11.23
CA THR A 219 8.41 3.14 9.77
C THR A 219 8.55 4.58 9.27
N ILE A 220 8.45 4.76 7.95
CA ILE A 220 8.32 6.07 7.33
C ILE A 220 6.89 6.23 6.81
N CYS A 221 6.24 7.33 7.17
CA CYS A 221 4.97 7.72 6.59
C CYS A 221 5.17 8.71 5.43
N ARG A 222 4.16 8.78 4.57
CA ARG A 222 4.02 9.78 3.50
C ARG A 222 2.76 10.58 3.75
N TYR A 223 2.82 11.90 3.60
CA TYR A 223 1.66 12.79 3.67
C TYR A 223 1.78 13.96 2.68
N ILE A 224 0.68 14.66 2.44
CA ILE A 224 0.69 15.90 1.66
C ILE A 224 0.97 17.06 2.62
N ALA A 225 1.90 17.95 2.25
CA ALA A 225 2.26 19.12 3.03
C ALA A 225 1.03 19.96 3.39
N GLY A 226 0.90 20.34 4.66
CA GLY A 226 -0.26 21.06 5.20
C GLY A 226 -1.54 20.23 5.37
N ARG A 227 -1.49 18.91 5.12
CA ARG A 227 -2.63 17.98 5.23
C ARG A 227 -2.22 16.69 5.95
N PRO A 228 -1.93 16.73 7.26
CA PRO A 228 -1.51 15.56 8.04
C PRO A 228 -2.52 14.40 7.99
N GLU A 229 -3.80 14.69 7.79
CA GLU A 229 -4.88 13.71 7.64
C GLU A 229 -4.75 12.80 6.40
N THR A 230 -3.90 13.18 5.45
CA THR A 230 -3.59 12.37 4.25
C THR A 230 -2.42 11.39 4.48
N ALA A 231 -1.92 11.31 5.71
CA ALA A 231 -0.79 10.47 6.05
C ALA A 231 -1.09 8.97 5.90
N THR A 232 -0.13 8.25 5.32
CA THR A 232 -0.16 6.80 5.19
C THR A 232 1.21 6.20 5.42
N ILE A 233 1.25 5.00 6.01
CA ILE A 233 2.46 4.19 6.11
C ILE A 233 2.65 3.24 4.92
N SER A 234 1.62 3.10 4.07
CA SER A 234 1.58 2.26 2.86
C SER A 234 2.43 2.85 1.74
N THR A 235 3.73 2.91 1.97
CA THR A 235 4.68 3.68 1.16
C THR A 235 5.49 2.82 0.18
N ASP A 236 5.33 1.50 0.14
CA ASP A 236 6.13 0.59 -0.73
C ASP A 236 7.67 0.72 -0.53
N LEU A 237 8.09 1.27 0.62
CA LEU A 237 9.49 1.40 0.99
C LEU A 237 10.04 0.06 1.50
N SER A 238 11.22 -0.30 1.00
CA SER A 238 11.93 -1.49 1.47
C SER A 238 12.44 -1.32 2.91
N ALA A 239 12.70 -2.44 3.59
CA ALA A 239 13.28 -2.43 4.95
C ALA A 239 14.59 -1.63 5.02
N LYS A 240 15.42 -1.72 3.97
CA LYS A 240 16.70 -1.03 3.87
C LYS A 240 16.51 0.48 3.79
N GLN A 241 15.56 0.94 2.97
CA GLN A 241 15.21 2.37 2.87
C GLN A 241 14.70 2.92 4.20
N VAL A 242 13.79 2.19 4.86
CA VAL A 242 13.25 2.62 6.16
C VAL A 242 14.37 2.72 7.21
N LYS A 243 15.26 1.73 7.30
CA LYS A 243 16.39 1.77 8.26
C LYS A 243 17.31 2.98 8.02
N ALA A 244 17.74 3.20 6.78
CA ALA A 244 18.60 4.32 6.44
C ALA A 244 17.94 5.68 6.74
N ALA A 245 16.63 5.78 6.49
CA ALA A 245 15.85 6.98 6.80
C ALA A 245 15.76 7.24 8.31
N LEU A 246 15.51 6.20 9.12
CA LEU A 246 15.44 6.31 10.58
C LEU A 246 16.81 6.69 11.19
N GLU A 247 17.90 6.17 10.64
CA GLU A 247 19.28 6.48 11.07
C GLU A 247 19.60 7.97 10.89
N VAL A 248 19.26 8.55 9.72
CA VAL A 248 19.47 9.97 9.43
C VAL A 248 18.56 10.87 10.28
N SER A 249 17.38 10.36 10.66
CA SER A 249 16.49 11.03 11.61
C SER A 249 16.87 10.85 13.08
N GLN A 250 18.03 10.24 13.37
CA GLN A 250 18.55 10.03 14.72
C GLN A 250 17.63 9.18 15.63
N ILE A 251 16.77 8.35 15.05
CA ILE A 251 15.95 7.39 15.78
C ILE A 251 16.77 6.10 15.93
N ARG A 252 17.01 5.65 17.18
CA ARG A 252 17.92 4.55 17.53
C ARG A 252 17.27 3.46 18.38
#